data_AF-A0A5J4PUY0-F1
#
_entry.id   AF-A0A5J4PUY0-F1
#
_cell.length_a   1.000
_cell.length_b   1.000
_cell.length_c   1.000
_cell.angle_alpha   90.00
_cell.angle_beta   90.00
_cell.angle_gamma   90.00
#
_symmetry.space_group_name_H-M   'P 1'
#
loop_
_entity.id
_entity.type
_entity.pdbx_description
1 polymer ?
#
loop_
_entity_poly.entity_id
_entity_poly.type
_entity_poly.pdbx_seq_one_letter_code
_entity_poly.pdbx_strand_id
1 'polypeptide(L)' 'MIVAFDKEYLRDVYETGKIDNKKHRFQPEIVRKYKHCIHLMRRVPTQMYL' A
#
# COMPACT_ATOMS: atom_id res chain seq x y z
N MET A 1 -6.95 3.87 -11.65
CA MET A 1 -6.82 2.58 -10.92
C MET A 1 -7.55 2.69 -9.60
N ILE A 2 -8.50 1.79 -9.33
CA ILE A 2 -9.10 1.61 -8.02
C ILE A 2 -8.19 0.64 -7.24
N VAL A 3 -7.78 0.99 -6.02
CA VAL A 3 -6.97 0.13 -5.16
C VAL A 3 -7.89 -0.45 -4.09
N ALA A 4 -8.19 -1.75 -4.20
CA ALA A 4 -8.96 -2.48 -3.20
C ALA A 4 -8.01 -3.24 -2.26
N PHE A 5 -8.32 -3.22 -0.97
CA PHE A 5 -7.52 -3.91 0.05
C PHE A 5 -8.33 -5.06 0.64
N ASP A 6 -7.74 -6.26 0.67
CA ASP A 6 -8.35 -7.46 1.27
C ASP A 6 -8.40 -7.41 2.80
N LYS A 7 -7.54 -6.58 3.41
CA LYS A 7 -7.45 -6.44 4.87
C LYS A 7 -7.39 -4.97 5.24
N GLU A 8 -8.11 -4.59 6.29
CA GLU A 8 -8.16 -3.20 6.76
C GLU A 8 -6.78 -2.65 7.13
N TYR A 9 -5.95 -3.44 7.81
CA TYR A 9 -4.60 -2.99 8.18
C TYR A 9 -3.73 -2.65 6.95
N LEU A 10 -3.97 -3.27 5.80
CA LEU A 10 -3.24 -2.96 4.56
C LEU A 10 -3.67 -1.61 3.99
N ARG A 11 -4.96 -1.28 4.10
CA ARG A 11 -5.49 0.05 3.78
C ARG A 11 -4.91 1.08 4.73
N ASP A 12 -4.95 0.82 6.04
CA ASP A 12 -4.53 1.79 7.05
C ASP A 12 -3.01 2.08 6.95
N VAL A 13 -2.20 1.05 6.67
CA VAL A 13 -0.79 1.21 6.31
C VAL A 13 -0.63 2.14 5.13
N TYR A 14 -1.40 1.95 4.04
CA TYR A 14 -1.29 2.77 2.84
C TYR A 14 -1.73 4.22 3.07
N GLU A 15 -2.92 4.42 3.63
CA GLU A 15 -3.56 5.73 3.78
C GLU A 15 -2.90 6.54 4.90
N THR A 16 -2.76 5.96 6.09
CA THR A 16 -2.32 6.70 7.29
C THR A 16 -0.85 6.43 7.64
N GLY A 17 -0.30 5.27 7.23
CA GLY A 17 1.02 4.82 7.67
C GLY A 17 1.07 4.43 9.15
N LYS A 18 -0.08 4.36 9.82
CA LYS A 18 -0.23 3.98 11.23
C LYS A 18 -1.00 2.68 11.34
N ILE A 19 -0.70 1.94 12.41
CA ILE A 19 -1.30 0.64 12.68
C ILE A 19 -1.46 0.53 14.19
N ASP A 20 -2.70 0.46 14.64
CA ASP A 20 -3.01 0.46 16.07
C ASP A 20 -2.72 -0.92 16.69
N ASN A 21 -2.91 -1.99 15.92
CA ASN A 21 -2.71 -3.37 16.37
C ASN A 21 -1.23 -3.77 16.38
N LYS A 22 -0.74 -4.23 17.55
CA LYS A 22 0.64 -4.69 17.77
C LYS A 22 1.08 -5.78 16.77
N LYS A 23 0.19 -6.71 16.40
CA LYS A 23 0.52 -7.83 15.49
C LYS A 23 0.91 -7.36 14.08
N HIS A 24 0.45 -6.18 13.68
CA HIS A 24 0.63 -5.66 12.34
C HIS A 24 1.60 -4.49 12.30
N ARG A 25 2.29 -4.14 13.40
CA ARG A 25 3.27 -3.06 13.40
C ARG A 25 4.49 -3.44 12.56
N PHE A 26 4.58 -2.84 11.37
CA PHE A 26 5.71 -3.00 10.48
C PHE A 26 6.77 -1.94 10.73
N GLN A 27 8.02 -2.26 10.39
CA GLN A 27 9.10 -1.28 10.41
C GLN A 27 8.81 -0.14 9.41
N PRO A 28 9.23 1.11 9.70
CA PRO A 28 8.96 2.25 8.82
C PRO A 28 9.41 2.06 7.37
N GLU A 29 10.54 1.36 7.17
CA GLU A 29 11.04 1.07 5.82
C GLU A 29 10.09 0.17 5.02
N ILE A 30 9.47 -0.82 5.66
CA ILE A 30 8.50 -1.72 5.03
C ILE A 30 7.27 -0.92 4.59
N VAL A 31 6.75 -0.06 5.47
CA VAL A 31 5.62 0.83 5.17
C VAL A 31 5.95 1.73 3.97
N ARG A 32 7.16 2.30 3.94
CA ARG A 32 7.62 3.16 2.84
C ARG A 32 7.68 2.41 1.51
N LYS A 33 8.27 1.20 1.49
CA LYS A 33 8.36 0.36 0.29
C LYS A 33 6.98 -0.06 -0.21
N TYR A 34 6.09 -0.44 0.70
CA TYR A 34 4.71 -0.81 0.36
C TYR A 34 3.94 0.33 -0.33
N LYS A 35 3.97 1.54 0.27
CA LYS A 35 3.37 2.73 -0.36
C LYS A 35 4.00 3.04 -1.71
N HIS A 36 5.33 2.91 -1.82
CA HIS A 36 6.05 3.18 -3.05
C HIS A 36 5.61 2.26 -4.20
N CYS A 37 5.51 0.94 -3.96
CA CYS A 37 5.05 0.00 -4.96
C CYS A 37 3.65 0.35 -5.49
N ILE A 38 2.71 0.67 -4.60
CA ILE A 38 1.35 1.07 -5.02
C ILE A 38 1.38 2.38 -5.81
N HIS A 39 2.21 3.34 -5.39
CA HIS A 39 2.37 4.60 -6.12
C HIS A 39 2.95 4.40 -7.52
N LEU A 40 3.91 3.48 -7.67
CA LEU A 40 4.44 3.07 -8.97
C LEU A 40 3.35 2.44 -9.84
N MET A 41 2.58 1.49 -9.29
CA MET A 41 1.46 0.85 -10.01
C MET A 41 0.39 1.87 -10.46
N ARG A 42 0.17 2.94 -9.70
CA ARG A 42 -0.72 4.04 -10.09
C ARG A 42 -0.15 4.92 -11.20
N ARG A 43 1.17 5.10 -11.25
CA ARG A 43 1.85 5.93 -12.25
C ARG A 43 2.01 5.23 -13.58
N VAL A 44 2.20 3.90 -13.57
CA VAL A 44 2.31 3.12 -14.79
C VAL A 44 0.89 2.98 -15.38
N PRO A 45 0.59 3.61 -16.54
CA PRO A 45 -0.68 3.36 -17.21
C PRO A 45 -0.70 1.88 -17.59
N THR A 46 -1.73 1.16 -17.15
CA THR A 46 -1.94 -0.28 -17.38
C THR A 46 -2.10 -0.63 -18.88
N GLN A 47 -2.00 0.34 -19.78
CA GLN A 47 -2.29 0.25 -21.22
C GLN A 47 -1.11 -0.27 -22.08
N MET A 48 -0.03 -0.81 -21.51
CA MET A 48 1.13 -1.31 -22.28
C MET A 48 1.14 -2.83 -22.53
N TYR A 49 0.02 -3.51 -22.29
CA TYR A 49 -0.16 -4.93 -22.64
C TYR A 49 -1.57 -5.15 -23.21
N LEU A 50 -1.87 -4.55 -24.37
CA LEU A 50 -2.91 -4.97 -25.32
C LEU A 50 -2.43 -4.65 -26.74
#